data_AF-A0A8X6IMG4-F1
#
_entry.id   AF-A0A8X6IMG4-F1
#
_cell.length_a   1.000
_cell.length_b   1.000
_cell.length_c   1.000
_cell.angle_alpha   90.00
_cell.angle_beta   90.00
_cell.angle_gamma   90.00
#
_symmetry.space_group_name_H-M   'P 1'
#
loop_
_entity.id
_entity.type
_entity.pdbx_description
1 polymer ?
#
loop_
_entity_poly.entity_id
_entity_poly.type
_entity_poly.pdbx_seq_one_letter_code
_entity_poly.pdbx_strand_id
1 'polypeptide(L)'
;MIVFIHNLSGYDSHLFIKELAGDKENIDVIPNNEEKYISFSKEVGAKWVDAGNGKKTKLPGIKLSFLDSFKFMASSIDSLAKNVKEREFRETAKYTGVQNLSNNVKN
;
A
#
# COMPACT_ATOMS: atom_id res chain seq x y z
N MET A 1 3.27 -1.82 -9.83
CA MET A 1 3.97 -1.34 -8.63
C MET A 1 3.26 -1.87 -7.39
N ILE A 2 4.02 -2.38 -6.42
CA ILE A 2 3.47 -2.95 -5.18
C ILE A 2 3.68 -1.95 -4.05
N VAL A 3 2.63 -1.71 -3.27
CA VAL A 3 2.62 -0.85 -2.09
C VAL A 3 2.28 -1.72 -0.89
N PHE A 4 3.20 -1.77 0.08
CA PHE A 4 2.98 -2.49 1.33
C PHE A 4 2.48 -1.52 2.40
N ILE A 5 1.36 -1.86 3.02
CA ILE A 5 0.81 -1.12 4.17
C ILE A 5 0.68 -2.12 5.31
N HIS A 6 1.22 -1.78 6.48
CA HIS A 6 1.17 -2.66 7.63
C HIS A 6 -0.19 -2.59 8.31
N ASN A 7 -0.82 -3.76 8.51
CA ASN A 7 -2.16 -3.91 9.09
C ASN A 7 -3.25 -3.22 8.28
N LEU A 8 -3.12 -3.19 6.94
CA LEU A 8 -4.09 -2.56 6.03
C LEU A 8 -5.52 -3.07 6.28
N SER A 9 -5.69 -4.36 6.56
CA SER A 9 -6.99 -4.96 6.84
C SER A 9 -7.56 -4.63 8.23
N GLY A 10 -6.71 -4.18 9.16
CA GLY A 10 -7.12 -3.68 10.48
C GLY A 10 -7.38 -2.18 10.52
N TYR A 11 -6.93 -1.44 9.50
CA TYR A 11 -7.40 -0.09 9.21
C TYR A 11 -8.67 -0.16 8.34
N ASP A 12 -9.38 0.96 8.23
CA ASP A 12 -10.56 1.12 7.38
C ASP A 12 -10.22 1.06 5.88
N SER A 13 -9.70 -0.07 5.43
CA SER A 13 -9.36 -0.39 4.03
C SER A 13 -10.56 -0.23 3.10
N HIS A 14 -11.77 -0.41 3.62
CA HIS A 14 -13.02 -0.12 2.92
C HIS A 14 -13.14 1.35 2.47
N LEU A 15 -12.55 2.32 3.18
CA LEU A 15 -12.54 3.73 2.78
C LEU A 15 -11.68 3.94 1.53
N PHE A 16 -10.48 3.36 1.51
CA PHE A 16 -9.58 3.45 0.36
C PHE A 16 -10.18 2.81 -0.88
N ILE A 17 -10.83 1.65 -0.75
CA ILE A 17 -11.46 0.99 -1.90
C ILE A 17 -12.65 1.79 -2.43
N LYS A 18 -13.46 2.42 -1.56
CA LYS A 18 -14.56 3.29 -2.01
C LYS A 18 -14.05 4.47 -2.82
N GLU A 19 -13.01 5.16 -2.33
CA GLU A 19 -12.40 6.29 -3.05
C GLU A 19 -11.74 5.83 -4.36
N LEU A 20 -11.11 4.66 -4.37
CA LEU A 20 -10.55 4.09 -5.59
C LEU A 20 -11.64 3.60 -6.56
N ALA A 21 -12.80 3.18 -6.08
CA ALA A 21 -13.90 2.69 -6.92
C ALA A 21 -14.70 3.82 -7.60
N GLY A 22 -14.39 5.09 -7.29
CA GLY A 22 -15.03 6.24 -7.93
C GLY A 22 -14.74 6.37 -9.44
N ASP A 23 -13.69 5.72 -9.93
CA ASP A 23 -13.32 5.77 -11.36
C ASP A 23 -13.88 4.57 -12.14
N LYS A 24 -14.01 4.73 -13.46
CA LYS A 24 -14.54 3.69 -14.38
C LYS A 24 -13.64 2.46 -14.58
N GLU A 25 -12.50 2.39 -13.90
CA GLU A 25 -11.58 1.24 -14.02
C GLU A 25 -11.85 0.20 -12.94
N ASN A 26 -11.81 -1.07 -13.33
CA ASN A 26 -12.04 -2.19 -12.43
C ASN A 26 -10.94 -2.28 -11.37
N ILE A 27 -11.34 -2.65 -10.15
CA ILE A 27 -10.44 -2.96 -9.05
C ILE A 27 -10.43 -4.48 -8.86
N ASP A 28 -9.23 -5.06 -8.87
CA ASP A 28 -9.03 -6.46 -8.49
C ASP A 28 -8.89 -6.52 -6.96
N VAL A 29 -9.72 -7.31 -6.27
CA VAL A 29 -9.70 -7.39 -4.80
C VAL A 29 -9.62 -8.83 -4.33
N ILE A 30 -8.79 -9.09 -3.32
CA ILE A 30 -8.79 -10.34 -2.55
C ILE A 30 -9.41 -10.04 -1.18
N PRO A 31 -10.72 -10.28 -1.01
CA PRO A 31 -11.40 -10.03 0.26
C PRO A 31 -11.05 -11.11 1.29
N ASN A 32 -11.04 -10.72 2.56
CA ASN A 32 -11.08 -11.64 3.70
C ASN A 32 -12.50 -11.73 4.26
N ASN A 33 -13.15 -10.57 4.43
CA ASN A 33 -14.57 -10.44 4.72
C ASN A 33 -15.11 -9.13 4.07
N GLU A 34 -16.34 -8.73 4.36
CA GLU A 34 -16.96 -7.53 3.76
C GLU A 34 -16.27 -6.21 4.09
N GLU A 35 -15.53 -6.15 5.21
CA GLU A 35 -14.85 -4.93 5.68
C GLU A 35 -13.33 -4.99 5.56
N LYS A 36 -12.77 -6.21 5.47
CA LYS A 36 -11.34 -6.49 5.55
C LYS A 36 -10.86 -7.12 4.25
N TYR A 37 -9.89 -6.49 3.63
CA TYR A 37 -9.29 -6.92 2.37
C TYR A 37 -7.82 -7.29 2.57
N ILE A 38 -7.39 -8.42 2.00
CA ILE A 38 -5.98 -8.87 2.08
C ILE A 38 -5.14 -8.09 1.07
N SER A 39 -5.67 -7.88 -0.11
CA SER A 39 -5.05 -7.05 -1.14
C SER A 39 -6.10 -6.45 -2.06
N PHE A 40 -5.75 -5.34 -2.68
CA PHE A 40 -6.51 -4.77 -3.79
C PHE A 40 -5.56 -4.13 -4.80
N SER A 41 -5.92 -4.16 -6.08
CA SER A 41 -5.13 -3.59 -7.16
C SER A 41 -6.01 -2.80 -8.10
N LYS A 42 -5.47 -1.70 -8.63
CA LYS A 42 -6.14 -0.86 -9.61
C LYS A 42 -5.15 -0.43 -10.68
N GLU A 43 -5.58 -0.45 -11.92
CA GLU A 43 -4.86 0.17 -13.02
C GLU A 43 -5.26 1.65 -13.09
N VAL A 44 -4.26 2.53 -13.05
CA VAL A 44 -4.46 3.98 -13.07
C VAL A 44 -3.77 4.57 -14.29
N GLY A 45 -4.46 5.47 -14.97
CA GLY A 45 -3.93 6.19 -16.12
C GLY A 45 -3.95 5.38 -17.41
N ALA A 46 -4.72 4.29 -17.49
CA ALA A 46 -4.94 3.62 -18.74
C ALA A 46 -5.80 4.50 -19.65
N LYS A 47 -5.42 4.58 -20.92
CA LYS A 47 -6.11 5.42 -21.91
C LYS A 47 -6.63 4.57 -23.03
N TRP A 48 -7.87 4.81 -23.42
CA TRP A 48 -8.42 4.23 -24.63
C TRP A 48 -8.03 5.11 -25.82
N VAL A 49 -7.36 4.53 -26.80
CA VAL A 49 -6.99 5.19 -28.05
C VAL A 49 -7.64 4.48 -29.23
N ASP A 50 -7.97 5.22 -30.27
CA ASP A 50 -8.54 4.64 -31.49
C ASP A 50 -7.42 4.05 -32.34
N ALA A 51 -7.48 2.74 -32.60
CA ALA A 51 -6.48 2.01 -33.38
C ALA A 51 -6.82 1.91 -34.87
N GLY A 52 -7.75 2.73 -35.36
CA GLY A 52 -8.32 2.64 -36.70
C GLY A 52 -9.46 1.61 -36.81
N ASN A 53 -10.30 1.76 -37.84
CA ASN A 53 -11.50 0.92 -38.10
C ASN A 53 -12.54 0.89 -36.95
N GLY A 54 -12.62 1.95 -36.14
CA GLY A 54 -13.58 2.03 -35.02
C GLY A 54 -13.22 1.13 -33.82
N LYS A 55 -12.03 0.52 -33.83
CA LYS A 55 -11.56 -0.33 -32.74
C LYS A 55 -10.77 0.50 -31.72
N LYS A 56 -11.21 0.50 -30.47
CA LYS A 56 -10.48 1.10 -29.35
C LYS A 56 -9.46 0.11 -28.81
N THR A 57 -8.23 0.57 -28.59
CA THR A 57 -7.19 -0.18 -27.87
C THR A 57 -6.91 0.50 -26.53
N LYS A 58 -6.66 -0.32 -25.51
CA LYS A 58 -6.25 0.16 -24.19
C LYS A 58 -4.73 0.33 -24.21
N LEU A 59 -4.26 1.56 -24.02
CA LEU A 59 -2.88 1.82 -23.64
C LEU A 59 -2.70 1.43 -22.17
N PRO A 60 -1.65 0.65 -21.83
CA PRO A 60 -1.43 0.18 -20.48
C PRO A 60 -1.17 1.36 -19.53
N GLY A 61 -1.89 1.38 -18.42
CA GLY A 61 -1.64 2.27 -17.29
C GLY A 61 -0.65 1.66 -16.30
N ILE A 62 -0.52 2.30 -15.15
CA ILE A 62 0.26 1.78 -14.04
C ILE A 62 -0.68 0.96 -13.14
N LYS A 63 -0.39 -0.34 -12.99
CA LYS A 63 -1.07 -1.17 -11.98
C LYS A 63 -0.48 -0.90 -10.60
N LEU A 64 -1.28 -0.35 -9.70
CA LEU A 64 -0.98 -0.23 -8.27
C LEU A 64 -1.58 -1.43 -7.54
N SER A 65 -0.79 -2.11 -6.72
CA SER A 65 -1.22 -3.26 -5.93
C SER A 65 -0.90 -3.03 -4.46
N PHE A 66 -1.92 -2.91 -3.63
CA PHE A 66 -1.84 -2.68 -2.20
C PHE A 66 -1.93 -4.01 -1.46
N LEU A 67 -0.93 -4.30 -0.63
CA LEU A 67 -0.82 -5.54 0.13
C LEU A 67 -0.72 -5.24 1.62
N ASP A 68 -1.43 -6.03 2.42
CA ASP A 68 -1.30 -6.03 3.87
C ASP A 68 -0.04 -6.79 4.31
N SER A 69 1.00 -6.08 4.76
CA SER A 69 2.23 -6.73 5.20
C SER A 69 2.07 -7.51 6.50
N PHE A 70 1.05 -7.21 7.32
CA PHE A 70 0.80 -7.92 8.58
C PHE A 70 0.38 -9.37 8.36
N LYS A 71 -0.19 -9.69 7.19
CA LYS A 71 -0.53 -11.08 6.81
C LYS A 71 0.71 -11.95 6.57
N PHE A 72 1.85 -11.34 6.29
CA PHE A 72 3.13 -12.03 6.07
C PHE A 72 4.05 -11.94 7.29
N MET A 73 3.97 -10.85 8.04
CA MET A 73 4.76 -10.58 9.25
C MET A 73 3.81 -10.18 10.38
N ALA A 74 3.27 -11.18 11.08
CA ALA A 74 2.30 -11.02 12.17
C ALA A 74 2.96 -10.52 13.49
N SER A 75 3.76 -9.46 13.38
CA SER A 75 4.45 -8.77 14.48
C SER A 75 4.11 -7.29 14.42
N SER A 76 4.12 -6.60 15.56
CA SER A 76 3.92 -5.15 15.58
C SER A 76 5.05 -4.40 14.85
N ILE A 77 4.74 -3.19 14.36
CA ILE A 77 5.75 -2.28 13.77
C ILE A 77 6.92 -2.05 14.74
N ASP A 78 6.64 -1.92 16.05
CA ASP A 78 7.68 -1.73 17.08
C ASP A 78 8.66 -2.92 17.14
N SER A 79 8.14 -4.14 17.17
CA SER A 79 8.96 -5.35 17.15
C SER A 79 9.75 -5.50 15.85
N LEU A 80 9.16 -5.12 14.71
CA LEU A 80 9.84 -5.16 13.42
C LEU A 80 10.95 -4.09 13.34
N ALA A 81 10.71 -2.89 13.85
CA ALA A 81 11.66 -1.78 13.85
C ALA A 81 12.91 -2.10 14.68
N LYS A 82 12.78 -2.82 15.80
CA LYS A 82 13.94 -3.25 16.62
C LYS A 82 14.94 -4.14 15.86
N ASN A 83 14.50 -4.84 14.82
CA ASN A 83 15.37 -5.68 14.00
C ASN A 83 16.09 -4.90 12.89
N VAL A 84 15.74 -3.63 12.66
CA VAL A 84 16.30 -2.77 11.62
C VAL A 84 17.44 -1.94 12.21
N LYS A 85 18.55 -1.78 11.47
CA LYS A 85 19.68 -0.98 11.96
C LYS A 85 19.36 0.51 11.89
N GLU A 86 19.88 1.32 12.82
CA GLU A 86 19.64 2.78 12.83
C GLU A 86 19.93 3.46 11.48
N ARG A 87 21.01 3.04 10.80
CA ARG A 87 21.41 3.52 9.45
C ARG A 87 20.38 3.26 8.33
N GLU A 88 19.40 2.40 8.58
CA GLU A 88 18.36 2.01 7.61
C GLU A 88 17.09 2.86 7.75
N PHE A 89 16.93 3.61 8.85
CA PHE A 89 15.82 4.54 9.08
C PHE A 89 15.99 5.89 8.35
N ARG A 90 16.36 5.85 7.06
CA ARG A 90 16.71 7.05 6.27
C ARG A 90 15.61 8.10 6.21
N GLU A 91 14.35 7.68 6.13
CA GLU A 91 13.21 8.60 6.03
C GLU A 91 12.80 9.14 7.39
N THR A 92 12.70 8.30 8.42
CA THR A 92 12.35 8.74 9.78
C THR A 92 13.42 9.67 10.35
N ALA A 93 14.71 9.39 10.11
CA ALA A 93 15.83 10.21 10.55
C ALA A 93 15.79 11.66 10.02
N LYS A 94 15.07 11.94 8.93
CA LYS A 94 14.88 13.31 8.43
C LYS A 94 13.96 14.15 9.32
N TYR A 95 13.02 13.50 10.02
CA TYR A 95 11.98 14.17 10.82
C TYR A 95 12.22 14.04 12.32
N THR A 96 12.89 12.96 12.76
CA THR A 96 13.35 12.82 14.14
C THR A 96 14.73 13.42 14.23
N GLY A 97 14.85 14.67 14.70
CA GLY A 97 16.14 15.30 14.94
C GLY A 97 17.07 14.33 15.68
N VAL A 98 18.28 14.13 15.15
CA VAL A 98 19.31 13.23 15.67
C VAL A 98 19.73 13.68 17.07
N GLN A 99 18.95 13.37 18.11
CA GLN A 99 19.38 13.56 19.50
C GLN A 99 18.62 12.78 20.58
N ASN A 100 17.52 12.05 20.30
CA ASN A 100 16.74 11.41 21.38
C ASN A 100 16.31 9.95 21.14
N LEU A 101 17.11 9.12 20.48
CA LEU A 101 16.80 7.69 20.34
C LEU A 101 17.66 6.75 21.22
N SER A 102 18.71 7.26 21.88
CA SER A 102 19.58 6.46 22.75
C SER A 102 19.02 6.23 24.17
N ASN A 103 18.00 6.97 24.63
CA ASN A 103 17.66 7.02 26.06
C ASN A 103 16.38 6.26 26.48
N ASN A 104 15.68 5.58 25.57
CA ASN A 104 14.42 4.89 25.91
C ASN A 104 14.40 3.37 25.69
N VAL A 105 15.57 2.71 25.67
CA VAL A 105 15.67 1.24 25.66
C VAL A 105 16.26 0.69 26.97
N LYS A 106 16.35 1.51 28.02
CA LYS A 106 16.69 1.04 29.37
C LYS A 106 15.73 1.62 30.41
N ASN A 107 14.54 1.04 30.47
CA ASN A 107 13.78 0.81 31.71
C ASN A 107 12.74 -0.27 31.43
#